data_AF-A0A2X1PKX9-F1
#
_entry.id   AF-A0A2X1PKX9-F1
#
_cell.length_a   1.000
_cell.length_b   1.000
_cell.length_c   1.000
_cell.angle_alpha   90.00
_cell.angle_beta   90.00
_cell.angle_gamma   90.00
#
_symmetry.space_group_name_H-M   'P 1'
#
loop_
_entity.id
_entity.type
_entity.pdbx_description
1 polymer ?
#
loop_
_entity_poly.entity_id
_entity_poly.type
_entity_poly.pdbx_seq_one_letter_code
_entity_poly.pdbx_strand_id
1 'polypeptide(L)'
;MARHPNRPYTLDYIEHIFTEFEELAGDRAFADDKAIVGGLARLDGRPVMVIGHQKGRSVKEKVQRNFGMPAPEGYRKALRLMEMAERFKLPIITFIDTPGAYPGIGAEERGQAKLLLATYAKWHNLPFLLFVPLSAKAVRAVH
;
A
#
# COMPACT_ATOMS: atom_id res chain seq x y z
N MET A 1 18.76 7.43 -10.40
CA MET A 1 18.33 7.39 -8.99
C MET A 1 17.03 6.60 -8.74
N ALA A 2 15.87 6.91 -9.37
CA ALA A 2 14.60 6.23 -9.09
C ALA A 2 14.53 4.71 -9.42
N ARG A 3 15.43 4.21 -10.29
CA ARG A 3 15.56 2.79 -10.68
C ARG A 3 16.80 2.10 -10.12
N HIS A 4 17.46 2.69 -9.11
CA HIS A 4 18.67 2.10 -8.53
C HIS A 4 18.32 0.72 -7.90
N PRO A 5 19.11 -0.34 -8.16
CA PRO A 5 18.82 -1.68 -7.64
C PRO A 5 18.69 -1.74 -6.11
N ASN A 6 19.45 -0.89 -5.40
CA ASN A 6 19.45 -0.85 -3.94
C ASN A 6 18.52 0.22 -3.35
N ARG A 7 17.58 0.76 -4.14
CA ARG A 7 16.59 1.70 -3.60
C ARG A 7 15.74 0.99 -2.54
N PRO A 8 15.54 1.59 -1.34
CA PRO A 8 14.65 1.02 -0.34
C PRO A 8 13.20 0.97 -0.83
N TYR A 9 12.51 -0.11 -0.50
CA TYR A 9 11.07 -0.32 -0.68
C TYR A 9 10.34 -0.19 0.65
N THR A 10 9.00 -0.28 0.62
CA THR A 10 8.14 -0.07 1.79
C THR A 10 8.61 -0.85 3.02
N LEU A 11 8.89 -2.15 2.90
CA LEU A 11 9.33 -2.96 4.04
C LEU A 11 10.67 -2.50 4.63
N ASP A 12 11.59 -1.98 3.81
CA ASP A 12 12.85 -1.43 4.32
C ASP A 12 12.58 -0.18 5.17
N TYR A 13 11.70 0.72 4.70
CA TYR A 13 11.29 1.87 5.52
C TYR A 13 10.56 1.45 6.79
N ILE A 14 9.70 0.43 6.70
CA ILE A 14 8.97 -0.10 7.86
C ILE A 14 9.95 -0.57 8.94
N GLU A 15 10.95 -1.37 8.53
CA GLU A 15 11.96 -1.94 9.42
C GLU A 15 12.82 -0.86 10.11
N HIS A 16 13.11 0.25 9.43
CA HIS A 16 13.99 1.30 9.97
C HIS A 16 13.26 2.39 10.75
N ILE A 17 11.97 2.62 10.48
CA ILE A 17 11.21 3.75 11.03
C ILE A 17 10.24 3.32 12.14
N PHE A 18 9.68 2.11 12.05
CA PHE A 18 8.60 1.68 12.92
C PHE A 18 9.04 0.53 13.82
N THR A 19 8.37 0.42 14.95
CA THR A 19 8.49 -0.71 15.86
C THR A 19 7.17 -1.49 15.91
N GLU A 20 7.23 -2.73 16.39
CA GLU A 20 6.03 -3.58 16.58
C GLU A 20 5.16 -3.70 15.32
N PHE A 21 5.79 -3.81 14.14
CA PHE A 21 5.05 -3.98 12.89
C PHE A 21 4.43 -5.38 12.80
N GLU A 22 3.11 -5.43 12.66
CA GLU A 22 2.34 -6.66 12.43
C GLU A 22 1.60 -6.55 11.10
N GLU A 23 2.06 -7.30 10.09
CA GLU A 23 1.44 -7.30 8.75
C GLU A 23 0.07 -8.00 8.77
N LEU A 24 -0.94 -7.33 8.21
CA LEU A 24 -2.31 -7.83 8.12
C LEU A 24 -2.65 -8.26 6.69
N ALA A 25 -2.75 -9.57 6.46
CA ALA A 25 -2.99 -10.16 5.15
C ALA A 25 -4.47 -10.16 4.71
N GLY A 26 -4.69 -10.20 3.39
CA GLY A 26 -5.95 -10.56 2.76
C GLY A 26 -6.98 -9.43 2.63
N ASP A 27 -7.84 -9.57 1.63
CA ASP A 27 -8.98 -8.68 1.37
C ASP A 27 -10.31 -9.20 1.96
N ARG A 28 -10.32 -10.43 2.51
CA ARG A 28 -11.49 -11.18 3.01
C ARG A 28 -12.52 -11.57 1.94
N ALA A 29 -12.14 -11.57 0.67
CA ALA A 29 -13.05 -11.88 -0.43
C ALA A 29 -12.43 -12.73 -1.55
N PHE A 30 -11.16 -12.51 -1.88
CA PHE A 30 -10.51 -13.18 -3.00
C PHE A 30 -9.11 -13.70 -2.63
N ALA A 31 -8.18 -12.81 -2.28
CA ALA A 31 -6.80 -13.18 -2.05
C ALA A 31 -6.04 -12.14 -1.20
N ASP A 32 -4.81 -12.49 -0.83
CA ASP A 32 -3.83 -11.57 -0.28
C ASP A 32 -2.83 -11.14 -1.35
N ASP A 33 -3.04 -9.96 -1.92
CA ASP A 33 -2.13 -9.38 -2.92
C ASP A 33 -0.80 -8.96 -2.29
N LYS A 34 0.29 -9.58 -2.73
CA LYS A 34 1.64 -9.33 -2.23
C LYS A 34 2.26 -8.04 -2.76
N ALA A 35 1.63 -7.37 -3.71
CA ALA A 35 2.02 -6.03 -4.16
C ALA A 35 1.67 -4.94 -3.13
N ILE A 36 0.74 -5.22 -2.20
CA ILE A 36 0.36 -4.34 -1.09
C ILE A 36 0.75 -4.99 0.22
N VAL A 37 1.58 -4.30 0.99
CA VAL A 37 1.86 -4.63 2.40
C VAL A 37 1.18 -3.60 3.28
N GLY A 38 0.76 -4.02 4.48
CA GLY A 38 0.21 -3.08 5.43
C GLY A 38 -0.24 -3.76 6.72
N GLY A 39 -0.32 -2.98 7.78
CA GLY A 39 -0.45 -3.51 9.12
C GLY A 39 -0.35 -2.46 10.21
N LEU A 40 -0.49 -2.91 11.45
CA LEU A 40 -0.31 -2.07 12.63
C LEU A 40 1.18 -1.90 12.92
N ALA A 41 1.57 -0.73 13.39
CA ALA A 41 2.93 -0.45 13.83
C ALA A 41 2.93 0.63 14.92
N ARG A 42 4.11 0.93 15.45
CA ARG A 42 4.37 2.09 16.29
C ARG A 42 5.38 3.03 15.65
N LEU A 43 5.05 4.33 15.66
CA LEU A 43 5.96 5.42 15.31
C LEU A 43 6.18 6.26 16.57
N ASP A 44 7.40 6.29 17.10
CA ASP A 44 7.72 6.95 18.38
C ASP A 44 6.77 6.57 19.52
N GLY A 45 6.44 5.26 19.59
CA GLY A 45 5.50 4.71 20.58
C GLY A 45 4.01 4.93 20.28
N ARG A 46 3.67 5.78 19.30
CA ARG A 46 2.28 6.03 18.89
C ARG A 46 1.79 4.95 17.92
N PRO A 47 0.62 4.32 18.14
CA PRO A 47 0.08 3.32 17.22
C PRO A 47 -0.37 3.98 15.92
N VAL A 48 -0.02 3.36 14.79
CA VAL A 48 -0.31 3.81 13.43
C VAL A 48 -0.70 2.63 12.54
N MET A 49 -1.46 2.92 11.48
CA MET A 49 -1.65 1.99 10.37
C MET A 49 -0.69 2.35 9.25
N VAL A 50 0.13 1.39 8.82
CA VAL A 50 1.05 1.58 7.69
C VAL A 50 0.56 0.77 6.51
N ILE A 51 0.55 1.37 5.32
CA ILE A 51 0.15 0.73 4.07
C ILE A 51 1.17 1.10 2.99
N GLY A 52 1.51 0.20 2.08
CA GLY A 52 2.35 0.61 0.97
C GLY A 52 2.54 -0.43 -0.10
N HIS A 53 3.15 0.03 -1.19
CA HIS A 53 3.46 -0.82 -2.33
C HIS A 53 4.77 -1.55 -2.07
N GLN A 54 4.78 -2.87 -2.23
CA GLN A 54 5.99 -3.66 -2.07
C GLN A 54 6.42 -4.26 -3.40
N LYS A 55 7.67 -3.97 -3.77
CA LYS A 55 8.37 -4.60 -4.89
C LYS A 55 9.27 -5.72 -4.39
N GLY A 56 9.61 -6.64 -5.28
CA GLY A 56 10.62 -7.67 -5.01
C GLY A 56 12.02 -7.18 -5.34
N ARG A 57 13.03 -7.69 -4.61
CA ARG A 57 14.44 -7.47 -4.93
C ARG A 57 14.91 -8.50 -5.96
N SER A 58 14.63 -9.78 -5.70
CA SER A 58 14.90 -10.88 -6.63
C SER A 58 13.87 -10.98 -7.75
N VAL A 59 14.21 -11.67 -8.85
CA VAL A 59 13.27 -11.93 -9.96
C VAL A 59 12.03 -12.68 -9.44
N LYS A 60 12.25 -13.69 -8.59
CA LYS A 60 11.18 -14.50 -7.98
C LYS A 60 10.22 -13.64 -7.16
N GLU A 61 10.75 -12.78 -6.29
CA GLU A 61 9.92 -11.86 -5.51
C GLU A 61 9.19 -10.84 -6.39
N LYS A 62 9.84 -10.33 -7.44
CA LYS A 62 9.22 -9.36 -8.35
C LYS A 62 7.99 -9.95 -9.02
N VAL A 63 8.08 -11.19 -9.50
CA VAL A 63 6.95 -11.91 -10.06
C VAL A 63 5.87 -12.14 -9.00
N GLN A 64 6.24 -12.61 -7.80
CA GLN A 64 5.29 -12.87 -6.72
C GLN A 64 4.52 -11.61 -6.28
N ARG A 65 5.17 -10.44 -6.33
CA ARG A 65 4.60 -9.16 -5.92
C ARG A 65 4.08 -8.33 -7.09
N ASN A 66 3.87 -8.95 -8.26
CA ASN A 66 3.40 -8.28 -9.47
C ASN A 66 4.19 -7.00 -9.81
N PHE A 67 5.50 -6.99 -9.53
CA PHE A 67 6.39 -5.85 -9.71
C PHE A 67 5.93 -4.56 -8.97
N GLY A 68 5.17 -4.72 -7.88
CA GLY A 68 4.55 -3.63 -7.12
C GLY A 68 3.30 -3.05 -7.78
N MET A 69 2.72 -3.77 -8.74
CA MET A 69 1.44 -3.42 -9.37
C MET A 69 0.30 -4.17 -8.69
N PRO A 70 -0.54 -3.50 -7.90
CA PRO A 70 -1.65 -4.15 -7.23
C PRO A 70 -2.77 -4.55 -8.20
N ALA A 71 -3.33 -5.71 -7.93
CA ALA A 71 -4.57 -6.20 -8.49
C ALA A 71 -5.78 -5.67 -7.66
N PRO A 72 -7.03 -5.89 -8.11
CA PRO A 72 -8.25 -5.49 -7.41
C PRO A 72 -8.28 -5.83 -5.91
N GLU A 73 -7.89 -7.05 -5.57
CA GLU A 73 -7.76 -7.56 -4.20
C GLU A 73 -6.77 -6.75 -3.35
N GLY A 74 -5.69 -6.20 -3.93
CA GLY A 74 -4.76 -5.31 -3.23
C GLY A 74 -5.40 -3.99 -2.83
N TYR A 75 -6.21 -3.40 -3.70
CA TYR A 75 -6.99 -2.20 -3.38
C TYR A 75 -8.05 -2.47 -2.32
N ARG A 76 -8.73 -3.63 -2.37
CA ARG A 76 -9.69 -4.04 -1.32
C ARG A 76 -9.01 -4.26 0.03
N LYS A 77 -7.82 -4.89 0.04
CA LYS A 77 -6.98 -5.00 1.24
C LYS A 77 -6.65 -3.61 1.80
N ALA A 78 -6.20 -2.68 0.96
CA ALA A 78 -5.87 -1.32 1.37
C ALA A 78 -7.08 -0.59 1.99
N LEU A 79 -8.24 -0.65 1.33
CA LEU A 79 -9.50 -0.10 1.85
C LEU A 79 -9.88 -0.68 3.21
N ARG A 80 -9.82 -2.01 3.36
CA ARG A 80 -10.09 -2.70 4.63
C ARG A 80 -9.19 -2.19 5.76
N LEU A 81 -7.91 -1.98 5.48
CA LEU A 81 -6.95 -1.46 6.46
C LEU A 81 -7.25 0.00 6.82
N MET A 82 -7.65 0.83 5.85
CA MET A 82 -8.04 2.22 6.09
C MET A 82 -9.32 2.32 6.93
N GLU A 83 -10.33 1.50 6.64
CA GLU A 83 -11.55 1.42 7.44
C GLU A 83 -11.26 0.97 8.87
N MET A 84 -10.37 -0.01 9.04
CA MET A 84 -9.92 -0.44 10.36
C MET A 84 -9.24 0.71 11.12
N ALA A 85 -8.30 1.39 10.49
CA ALA A 85 -7.59 2.52 11.08
C ALA A 85 -8.55 3.66 11.47
N GLU A 86 -9.50 3.99 10.62
CA GLU A 86 -10.53 5.01 10.90
C GLU A 86 -11.38 4.63 12.12
N ARG A 87 -11.84 3.37 12.21
CA ARG A 87 -12.62 2.88 13.37
C ARG A 87 -11.86 3.03 14.69
N PHE A 88 -10.56 2.82 14.67
CA PHE A 88 -9.69 2.96 15.85
C PHE A 88 -9.03 4.34 15.97
N LYS A 89 -9.38 5.29 15.09
CA LYS A 89 -8.81 6.65 15.04
C LYS A 89 -7.28 6.65 14.97
N LEU A 90 -6.71 5.69 14.25
CA LEU A 90 -5.27 5.56 14.03
C LEU A 90 -4.83 6.47 12.88
N PRO A 91 -3.71 7.18 12.99
CA PRO A 91 -3.06 7.82 11.85
C PRO A 91 -2.68 6.78 10.79
N ILE A 92 -2.85 7.12 9.52
CA ILE A 92 -2.47 6.25 8.40
C ILE A 92 -1.26 6.85 7.67
N ILE A 93 -0.23 6.03 7.48
CA ILE A 93 0.97 6.38 6.70
C ILE A 93 1.01 5.48 5.47
N THR A 94 0.98 6.10 4.28
CA THR A 94 0.95 5.36 3.01
C THR A 94 2.21 5.59 2.18
N PHE A 95 2.93 4.51 1.87
CA PHE A 95 4.10 4.51 0.98
C PHE A 95 3.71 4.23 -0.48
N ILE A 96 3.91 5.22 -1.35
CA ILE A 96 3.57 5.10 -2.78
C ILE A 96 4.83 4.75 -3.58
N ASP A 97 4.88 3.51 -4.08
CA ASP A 97 5.95 3.03 -4.96
C ASP A 97 5.44 2.03 -6.00
N THR A 98 4.43 2.41 -6.79
CA THR A 98 3.90 1.57 -7.85
C THR A 98 4.16 2.18 -9.23
N PRO A 99 4.45 1.37 -10.27
CA PRO A 99 4.41 1.85 -11.66
C PRO A 99 2.97 1.99 -12.19
N GLY A 100 1.96 1.47 -11.48
CA GLY A 100 0.56 1.49 -11.88
C GLY A 100 -0.22 0.28 -11.35
N ALA A 101 -1.52 0.26 -11.62
CA ALA A 101 -2.37 -0.90 -11.36
C ALA A 101 -2.00 -2.07 -12.29
N TYR A 102 -2.14 -3.32 -11.86
CA TYR A 102 -1.81 -4.49 -12.67
C TYR A 102 -2.69 -4.56 -13.95
N PRO A 103 -2.12 -4.51 -15.17
CA PRO A 103 -2.92 -4.44 -16.40
C PRO A 103 -3.27 -5.85 -16.91
N GLY A 104 -4.33 -6.46 -16.37
CA GLY A 104 -4.75 -7.81 -16.74
C GLY A 104 -6.26 -7.93 -16.94
N ILE A 105 -6.68 -8.79 -17.88
CA ILE A 105 -8.11 -9.03 -18.19
C ILE A 105 -8.89 -9.42 -16.92
N GLY A 106 -8.38 -10.37 -16.15
CA GLY A 106 -9.03 -10.77 -14.90
C GLY A 106 -9.11 -9.65 -13.86
N ALA A 107 -8.22 -8.64 -13.92
CA ALA A 107 -8.30 -7.48 -13.04
C ALA A 107 -9.44 -6.53 -13.44
N GLU A 108 -9.64 -6.33 -14.75
CA GLU A 108 -10.77 -5.58 -15.30
C GLU A 108 -12.11 -6.25 -14.97
N GLU A 109 -12.22 -7.56 -15.18
CA GLU A 109 -13.43 -8.35 -14.84
C GLU A 109 -13.78 -8.28 -13.35
N ARG A 110 -12.77 -8.13 -12.48
CA ARG A 110 -12.95 -7.94 -11.03
C ARG A 110 -13.15 -6.47 -10.61
N GLY A 111 -13.30 -5.55 -11.56
CA GLY A 111 -13.68 -4.16 -11.32
C GLY A 111 -12.56 -3.27 -10.78
N GLN A 112 -11.32 -3.43 -11.28
CA GLN A 112 -10.15 -2.66 -10.85
C GLN A 112 -10.38 -1.15 -10.81
N ALA A 113 -11.01 -0.58 -11.85
CA ALA A 113 -11.30 0.85 -11.92
C ALA A 113 -12.18 1.34 -10.75
N LYS A 114 -13.22 0.57 -10.40
CA LYS A 114 -14.12 0.89 -9.28
C LYS A 114 -13.37 0.89 -7.95
N LEU A 115 -12.50 -0.09 -7.74
CA LEU A 115 -11.75 -0.24 -6.50
C LEU A 115 -10.65 0.82 -6.35
N LEU A 116 -10.00 1.17 -7.46
CA LEU A 116 -9.06 2.29 -7.50
C LEU A 116 -9.76 3.58 -7.08
N LEU A 117 -10.90 3.90 -7.70
CA LEU A 117 -11.68 5.09 -7.38
C LEU A 117 -12.16 5.09 -5.92
N ALA A 118 -12.66 3.97 -5.42
CA ALA A 118 -13.07 3.84 -4.02
C ALA A 118 -11.90 4.09 -3.05
N THR A 119 -10.70 3.58 -3.38
CA THR A 119 -9.48 3.80 -2.59
C THR A 119 -9.12 5.29 -2.54
N TYR A 120 -9.09 5.96 -3.70
CA TYR A 120 -8.85 7.40 -3.76
C TYR A 120 -9.91 8.20 -2.98
N ALA A 121 -11.19 7.87 -3.16
CA ALA A 121 -12.28 8.53 -2.44
C ALA A 121 -12.13 8.35 -0.92
N LYS A 122 -11.72 7.16 -0.46
CA LYS A 122 -11.44 6.92 0.96
C LYS A 122 -10.27 7.79 1.45
N TRP A 123 -9.18 7.87 0.69
CA TRP A 123 -8.05 8.73 1.02
C TRP A 123 -8.43 10.19 1.23
N HIS A 124 -9.25 10.75 0.33
CA HIS A 124 -9.69 12.14 0.44
C HIS A 124 -10.55 12.44 1.67
N ASN A 125 -11.17 11.42 2.27
CA ASN A 125 -12.06 11.59 3.42
C ASN A 125 -11.42 11.18 4.76
N LEU A 126 -10.15 10.76 4.76
CA LEU A 126 -9.47 10.36 6.00
C LEU A 126 -8.93 11.58 6.75
N PRO A 127 -9.25 11.74 8.06
CA PRO A 127 -8.82 12.90 8.83
C PRO A 127 -7.31 12.93 9.11
N PHE A 128 -6.63 11.78 9.05
CA PHE A 128 -5.20 11.65 9.38
C PHE A 128 -4.51 10.72 8.37
N LEU A 129 -4.13 11.26 7.22
CA LEU A 129 -3.44 10.52 6.16
C LEU A 129 -2.15 11.25 5.73
N LEU A 130 -1.01 10.57 5.85
CA LEU A 130 0.26 11.04 5.32
C LEU A 130 0.67 10.22 4.09
N PHE A 131 0.90 10.90 2.97
CA PHE A 131 1.43 10.31 1.75
C PHE A 131 2.95 10.47 1.69
N VAL A 132 3.65 9.34 1.56
CA VAL A 132 5.10 9.31 1.39
C VAL A 132 5.42 8.75 0.00
N PRO A 133 5.62 9.63 -1.01
CA PRO A 133 6.04 9.18 -2.33
C PRO A 133 7.48 8.70 -2.25
N LEU A 134 7.71 7.42 -2.49
CA LEU A 134 9.07 6.87 -2.44
C LEU A 134 9.81 7.10 -3.76
N SER A 135 9.09 7.37 -4.85
CA SER A 135 9.67 7.61 -6.17
C SER A 135 9.52 9.08 -6.56
N ALA A 136 10.47 9.62 -7.33
CA ALA A 136 10.40 10.98 -7.86
C ALA A 136 9.23 11.21 -8.86
N LYS A 137 8.34 10.23 -9.05
CA LYS A 137 7.14 10.32 -9.90
C LYS A 137 5.91 9.82 -9.15
N ALA A 138 5.34 10.63 -8.25
CA ALA A 138 3.91 10.63 -7.94
C ALA A 138 3.49 11.86 -7.11
N VAL A 139 2.89 12.82 -7.85
CA VAL A 139 1.77 13.74 -7.56
C VAL A 139 1.67 14.47 -6.19
N ARG A 140 1.67 15.80 -6.31
CA ARG A 140 1.23 16.87 -5.39
C ARG A 140 0.15 16.43 -4.37
N ALA A 141 0.43 16.66 -3.09
CA ALA A 141 -0.58 16.66 -2.03
C ALA A 141 -1.62 17.77 -2.29
N VAL A 142 -2.90 17.40 -2.26
CA VAL A 142 -4.02 18.34 -2.27
C VAL A 142 -4.05 19.03 -0.91
N HIS A 143 -4.00 20.36 -0.91
CA HIS A 143 -4.30 21.23 0.23
C HIS A 143 -5.82 21.34 0.42
#